data_AF-A0A9N9H8D9-F1
#
_entry.id   AF-A0A9N9H8D9-F1
#
_cell.length_a   1.000
_cell.length_b   1.000
_cell.length_c   1.000
_cell.angle_alpha   90.00
_cell.angle_beta   90.00
_cell.angle_gamma   90.00
#
_symmetry.space_group_name_H-M   'P 1'
#
loop_
_entity.id
_entity.type
_entity.pdbx_description
1 polymer ?
#
loop_
_entity_poly.entity_id
_entity_poly.type
_entity_poly.pdbx_seq_one_letter_code
_entity_poly.pdbx_strand_id
1 'polypeptide(L)'
;MTKSKSQFSGSALKRLKSTLKDAGLIGQKPSKKLRKTARGSGSSVSAASKKKLEETLTNPFELRETKTKHEVIGRTVKGVKGRPGLMKRVGTENRKKTLLVEMERRYKAGGIIDRRFGENDDTVSPEEKMLERFTRERQ
;
A
#
# COMPACT_ATOMS: atom_id res chain seq x y z
N MET A 1 -12.67 -0.79 -30.57
CA MET A 1 -13.07 0.37 -29.75
C MET A 1 -14.11 -0.05 -28.72
N THR A 2 -13.70 -0.40 -27.50
CA THR A 2 -14.65 -0.62 -26.39
C THR A 2 -14.53 0.56 -25.44
N LYS A 3 -15.37 1.58 -25.63
CA LYS A 3 -15.58 2.59 -24.59
C LYS A 3 -16.00 1.84 -23.33
N SER A 4 -15.16 1.76 -22.31
CA SER A 4 -15.60 1.30 -21.00
C SER A 4 -16.67 2.29 -20.54
N LYS A 5 -17.94 1.90 -20.65
CA LYS A 5 -19.07 2.64 -20.08
C LYS A 5 -18.67 3.02 -18.66
N SER A 6 -18.86 4.28 -18.28
CA SER A 6 -18.71 4.68 -16.89
C SER A 6 -19.59 3.75 -16.06
N GLN A 7 -18.95 2.91 -15.23
CA GLN A 7 -19.61 1.97 -14.30
C GLN A 7 -20.36 2.71 -13.17
N PHE A 8 -20.69 3.98 -13.42
CA PHE A 8 -20.94 5.00 -12.43
C PHE A 8 -22.12 5.85 -12.88
N SER A 9 -23.28 5.23 -13.07
CA SER A 9 -24.57 5.93 -13.09
C SER A 9 -25.27 5.73 -11.73
N GLY A 10 -25.72 6.81 -11.11
CA GLY A 10 -26.39 6.81 -9.78
C GLY A 10 -25.53 7.34 -8.61
N SER A 11 -26.15 7.53 -7.44
CA SER A 11 -25.52 8.05 -6.22
C SER A 11 -24.41 7.14 -5.66
N ALA A 12 -23.38 7.74 -5.05
CA ALA A 12 -22.29 7.02 -4.39
C ALA A 12 -22.79 5.99 -3.36
N LEU A 13 -23.81 6.36 -2.58
CA LEU A 13 -24.41 5.45 -1.58
C LEU A 13 -25.08 4.25 -2.24
N LYS A 14 -25.72 4.43 -3.39
CA LYS A 14 -26.39 3.34 -4.12
C LYS A 14 -25.35 2.32 -4.61
N ARG A 15 -24.21 2.79 -5.09
CA ARG A 15 -23.07 1.95 -5.54
C ARG A 15 -22.42 1.21 -4.37
N LEU A 16 -22.24 1.89 -3.23
CA LEU A 16 -21.73 1.24 -2.01
C LEU A 16 -22.68 0.12 -1.56
N LYS A 17 -23.99 0.38 -1.55
CA LYS A 17 -24.98 -0.64 -1.17
C LYS A 17 -25.03 -1.83 -2.13
N SER A 18 -24.89 -1.60 -3.44
CA SER A 18 -24.86 -2.71 -4.41
C SER A 18 -23.58 -3.54 -4.29
N THR A 19 -22.41 -2.91 -4.20
CA THR A 19 -21.12 -3.60 -4.04
C THR A 19 -21.06 -4.44 -2.75
N LEU A 20 -21.58 -3.91 -1.62
CA LEU A 20 -21.67 -4.65 -0.36
C LEU A 20 -22.66 -5.82 -0.43
N LYS A 21 -23.74 -5.68 -1.21
CA LYS A 21 -24.70 -6.76 -1.46
C LYS A 21 -24.10 -7.87 -2.32
N ASP A 22 -23.40 -7.50 -3.39
CA ASP A 22 -22.73 -8.43 -4.30
C ASP A 22 -21.59 -9.19 -3.60
N ALA A 23 -20.92 -8.53 -2.65
CA ALA A 23 -19.93 -9.16 -1.79
C ALA A 23 -20.54 -10.06 -0.69
N GLY A 24 -21.87 -10.06 -0.53
CA GLY A 24 -22.58 -10.87 0.46
C GLY A 24 -22.44 -10.37 1.91
N LEU A 25 -21.95 -9.13 2.12
CA LEU A 25 -21.84 -8.52 3.45
C LEU A 25 -23.16 -7.88 3.91
N ILE A 26 -23.97 -7.40 2.97
CA ILE A 26 -25.26 -6.75 3.23
C ILE A 26 -26.39 -7.52 2.55
N GLY A 27 -27.50 -7.73 3.26
CA GLY A 27 -28.68 -8.39 2.71
C GLY A 27 -29.52 -9.10 3.77
N GLN A 28 -30.69 -9.62 3.37
CA GLN A 28 -31.49 -10.48 4.24
C GLN A 28 -30.77 -11.81 4.45
N LYS A 29 -30.76 -12.30 5.70
CA LYS A 29 -30.17 -13.60 6.04
C LYS A 29 -30.89 -14.71 5.25
N PRO A 30 -30.15 -15.65 4.64
CA PRO A 30 -30.79 -16.75 3.90
C PRO A 30 -31.66 -17.60 4.83
N SER A 31 -32.73 -18.17 4.27
CA SER A 31 -33.68 -19.01 5.00
C SER A 31 -32.99 -20.24 5.62
N LYS A 32 -33.56 -20.80 6.70
CA LYS A 32 -32.98 -21.97 7.41
C LYS A 32 -32.67 -23.16 6.47
N LYS A 33 -33.46 -23.36 5.42
CA LYS A 33 -33.24 -24.41 4.41
C LYS A 33 -31.96 -24.17 3.59
N LEU A 34 -31.76 -22.96 3.08
CA LEU A 34 -30.56 -22.58 2.31
C LEU A 34 -29.30 -22.53 3.18
N ARG A 35 -29.45 -22.19 4.47
CA ARG A 35 -28.35 -22.26 5.43
C ARG A 35 -27.89 -23.70 5.71
N LYS A 36 -28.78 -24.70 5.60
CA LYS A 36 -28.44 -26.11 5.85
C LYS A 36 -27.60 -26.70 4.72
N THR A 37 -27.85 -26.31 3.46
CA THR A 37 -27.06 -26.73 2.29
C THR A 37 -25.73 -26.00 2.19
N ALA A 38 -25.64 -24.77 2.70
CA ALA A 38 -24.40 -23.97 2.72
C ALA A 38 -23.45 -24.30 3.89
N ARG A 39 -23.76 -25.26 4.76
CA ARG A 39 -22.93 -25.60 5.94
C ARG A 39 -21.52 -26.12 5.62
N GLY A 40 -21.25 -26.53 4.37
CA GLY A 40 -19.91 -26.93 3.92
C GLY A 40 -19.06 -25.79 3.36
N SER A 41 -19.67 -24.66 2.98
CA SER A 41 -18.95 -23.45 2.55
C SER A 41 -18.95 -22.47 3.71
N GLY A 42 -17.89 -22.48 4.50
CA GLY A 42 -17.72 -21.52 5.59
C GLY A 42 -18.01 -20.10 5.12
N SER A 43 -18.82 -19.39 5.89
CA SER A 43 -19.16 -17.96 5.76
C SER A 43 -17.95 -17.04 5.97
N SER A 44 -16.76 -17.46 5.54
CA SER A 44 -15.58 -16.63 5.47
C SER A 44 -15.56 -16.00 4.09
N VAL A 45 -15.85 -14.70 4.01
CA VAL A 45 -15.52 -13.90 2.83
C VAL A 45 -14.06 -14.20 2.50
N SER A 46 -13.81 -14.82 1.34
CA SER A 46 -12.48 -15.24 0.95
C SER A 46 -11.52 -14.03 0.97
N ALA A 47 -10.24 -14.25 1.28
CA ALA A 47 -9.27 -13.15 1.28
C ALA A 47 -9.24 -12.41 -0.08
N ALA A 48 -9.48 -13.12 -1.18
CA ALA A 48 -9.61 -12.54 -2.51
C ALA A 48 -10.84 -11.62 -2.65
N SER A 49 -11.99 -12.02 -2.10
CA SER A 49 -13.21 -11.20 -2.07
C SER A 49 -13.04 -9.94 -1.23
N LYS A 50 -12.29 -10.01 -0.12
CA LYS A 50 -11.96 -8.83 0.71
C LYS A 50 -11.05 -7.85 -0.02
N LYS A 51 -9.98 -8.33 -0.66
CA LYS A 51 -9.08 -7.49 -1.46
C LYS A 51 -9.82 -6.79 -2.60
N LYS A 52 -10.66 -7.53 -3.33
CA LYS A 52 -11.50 -6.96 -4.38
C LYS A 52 -12.45 -5.90 -3.83
N LEU A 53 -13.02 -6.13 -2.65
CA LEU A 53 -13.88 -5.15 -1.99
C LEU A 53 -13.08 -3.87 -1.64
N GLU A 54 -11.90 -3.99 -1.05
CA GLU A 54 -11.03 -2.85 -0.74
C GLU A 54 -10.65 -2.03 -1.98
N GLU A 55 -10.33 -2.70 -3.09
CA GLU A 55 -10.05 -2.03 -4.37
C GLU A 55 -11.28 -1.29 -4.92
N THR A 56 -12.47 -1.89 -4.82
CA THR A 56 -13.71 -1.27 -5.31
C THR A 56 -14.26 -0.16 -4.41
N LEU A 57 -14.01 -0.23 -3.11
CA LEU A 57 -14.49 0.74 -2.11
C LEU A 57 -13.44 1.79 -1.75
N THR A 58 -12.37 1.89 -2.54
CA THR A 58 -11.33 2.88 -2.29
C THR A 58 -11.91 4.29 -2.36
N ASN A 59 -11.61 5.10 -1.34
CA ASN A 59 -12.06 6.49 -1.26
C ASN A 59 -11.50 7.30 -2.44
N PRO A 60 -12.35 7.94 -3.28
CA PRO A 60 -11.89 8.72 -4.43
C PRO A 60 -11.05 9.94 -4.03
N PHE A 61 -11.18 10.46 -2.81
CA PHE A 61 -10.42 11.63 -2.36
C PHE A 61 -8.95 11.32 -2.03
N GLU A 62 -8.58 10.05 -1.87
CA GLU A 62 -7.19 9.63 -1.66
C GLU A 62 -6.38 9.58 -2.98
N LEU A 63 -7.08 9.60 -4.13
CA LEU A 63 -6.49 9.50 -5.45
C LEU A 63 -6.63 10.83 -6.19
N ARG A 64 -5.51 11.38 -6.66
CA ARG A 64 -5.48 12.49 -7.61
C ARG A 64 -5.42 11.92 -9.02
N GLU A 65 -6.43 12.19 -9.82
CA GLU A 65 -6.46 11.85 -11.25
C GLU A 65 -6.47 13.12 -12.10
N THR A 66 -5.61 13.19 -13.11
CA THR A 66 -5.58 14.30 -14.08
C THR A 66 -6.13 13.84 -15.42
N LYS A 67 -7.04 14.61 -16.01
CA LYS A 67 -7.56 14.32 -17.35
C LYS A 67 -6.50 14.63 -18.40
N THR A 68 -6.25 13.69 -19.30
CA THR A 68 -5.42 13.93 -20.50
C THR A 68 -6.20 14.77 -21.49
N LYS A 69 -5.57 15.81 -22.06
CA LYS A 69 -6.21 16.65 -23.08
C LYS A 69 -6.44 15.90 -24.39
N HIS A 70 -5.46 15.11 -24.80
CA HIS A 70 -5.50 14.31 -26.02
C HIS A 70 -5.11 12.87 -25.69
N GLU A 71 -5.86 11.91 -26.23
CA GLU A 71 -5.54 10.49 -26.15
C GLU A 71 -4.55 10.15 -27.26
N VAL A 72 -3.33 9.76 -26.88
CA VAL A 72 -2.30 9.32 -27.83
C VAL A 72 -2.16 7.81 -27.65
N ILE A 73 -2.46 7.07 -28.70
CA ILE A 73 -2.40 5.60 -28.70
C ILE A 73 -0.95 5.16 -28.40
N GLY A 74 -0.79 4.23 -27.46
CA GLY A 74 0.51 3.67 -27.08
C GLY A 74 1.34 4.51 -26.10
N ARG A 75 0.87 5.70 -25.68
CA ARG A 75 1.62 6.55 -24.73
C ARG A 75 1.07 6.45 -23.30
N THR A 76 1.91 5.98 -22.37
CA THR A 76 1.63 6.09 -20.94
C THR A 76 2.18 7.41 -20.40
N VAL A 77 1.29 8.31 -19.97
CA VAL A 77 1.68 9.61 -19.40
C VAL A 77 1.96 9.42 -17.91
N LYS A 78 3.20 9.65 -17.50
CA LYS A 78 3.59 9.65 -16.08
C LYS A 78 2.84 10.78 -15.35
N GLY A 79 2.34 10.48 -14.14
CA GLY A 79 1.65 11.48 -13.30
C GLY A 79 0.14 11.61 -13.54
N VAL A 80 -0.47 10.80 -14.41
CA VAL A 80 -1.94 10.79 -14.61
C VAL A 80 -2.70 10.43 -13.34
N LYS A 81 -2.11 9.56 -12.51
CA LYS A 81 -2.65 9.14 -11.22
C LYS A 81 -1.60 9.30 -10.14
N GLY A 82 -2.00 9.77 -8.96
CA GLY A 82 -1.13 9.89 -7.79
C GLY A 82 -1.90 9.73 -6.49
N ARG A 83 -1.22 9.31 -5.42
CA ARG A 83 -1.79 9.13 -4.08
C ARG A 83 -1.25 10.19 -3.10
N PRO A 84 -1.77 11.43 -3.13
CA PRO A 84 -1.22 12.53 -2.35
C PRO A 84 -1.23 12.28 -0.84
N GLY A 85 -2.28 11.63 -0.29
CA GLY A 85 -2.36 11.33 1.15
C GLY A 85 -1.22 10.44 1.64
N LEU A 86 -0.95 9.35 0.92
CA LEU A 86 0.17 8.45 1.21
C LEU A 86 1.52 9.17 1.12
N MET A 87 1.73 9.98 0.08
CA MET A 87 3.01 10.69 -0.11
C MET A 87 3.26 11.72 0.98
N LYS A 88 2.23 12.44 1.43
CA LYS A 88 2.34 13.35 2.59
C LYS A 88 2.72 12.60 3.86
N ARG A 89 2.08 11.46 4.12
CA ARG A 89 2.39 10.61 5.28
C ARG A 89 3.84 10.13 5.24
N VAL A 90 4.29 9.57 4.13
CA VAL A 90 5.69 9.13 3.95
C VAL A 90 6.66 10.30 4.19
N GLY A 91 6.38 11.47 3.62
CA GLY A 91 7.20 12.66 3.85
C GLY A 91 7.26 13.07 5.33
N THR A 92 6.15 13.02 6.05
CA THR A 92 6.15 13.30 7.50
C THR A 92 6.91 12.27 8.32
N GLU A 93 6.78 10.98 7.99
CA GLU A 93 7.51 9.90 8.65
C GLU A 93 9.03 10.01 8.40
N ASN A 94 9.44 10.37 7.18
CA ASN A 94 10.85 10.61 6.88
C ASN A 94 11.43 11.76 7.70
N ARG A 95 10.69 12.87 7.86
CA ARG A 95 11.12 14.00 8.71
C ARG A 95 11.22 13.61 10.18
N LYS A 96 10.29 12.79 10.69
CA LYS A 96 10.37 12.26 12.06
C LYS A 96 11.60 11.37 12.27
N LYS A 97 12.04 10.63 11.25
CA LYS A 97 13.21 9.74 11.34
C LYS A 97 14.54 10.46 11.18
N THR A 98 14.56 11.57 10.44
CA THR A 98 15.79 12.30 10.09
C THR A 98 15.86 13.63 10.84
N LEU A 99 15.16 14.65 10.35
CA LEU A 99 15.19 16.01 10.87
C LEU A 99 14.87 16.11 12.36
N LEU A 100 13.87 15.36 12.85
CA LEU A 100 13.54 15.37 14.28
C LEU A 100 14.71 14.86 15.13
N VAL A 101 15.33 13.75 14.71
CA VAL A 101 16.48 13.15 15.40
C VAL A 101 17.68 14.12 15.38
N GLU A 102 17.90 14.82 14.26
CA GLU A 102 18.94 15.84 14.15
C GLU A 102 18.67 17.04 15.07
N MET A 103 17.41 17.50 15.14
CA MET A 103 17.01 18.60 16.01
C MET A 103 17.17 18.27 17.49
N GLU A 104 16.76 17.07 17.90
CA GLU A 104 16.96 16.57 19.27
C GLU A 104 18.44 16.46 19.63
N ARG A 105 19.30 16.16 18.64
CA ARG A 105 20.76 16.03 18.83
C ARG A 105 21.53 17.32 18.57
N ARG A 106 20.88 18.46 18.29
CA ARG A 106 21.55 19.71 17.89
C ARG A 106 22.65 20.16 18.85
N TYR A 107 22.47 19.97 20.15
CA TYR A 107 23.41 20.38 21.20
C TYR A 107 24.22 19.21 21.77
N LYS A 108 24.14 18.03 21.16
CA LYS A 108 24.85 16.84 21.61
C LYS A 108 26.22 16.77 20.95
N ALA A 109 27.27 16.86 21.74
CA ALA A 109 28.65 16.61 21.30
C ALA A 109 29.01 15.12 21.41
N GLY A 110 29.74 14.60 20.41
CA GLY A 110 30.19 13.20 20.36
C GLY A 110 29.19 12.21 19.77
N GLY A 111 29.67 11.03 19.41
CA GLY A 111 28.88 9.95 18.81
C GLY A 111 29.69 8.67 18.64
N ILE A 112 29.00 7.54 18.46
CA ILE A 112 29.65 6.26 18.16
C ILE A 112 30.08 6.29 16.69
N ILE A 113 31.37 6.12 16.44
CA ILE A 113 31.92 5.98 15.09
C ILE A 113 32.04 4.49 14.81
N ASP A 114 31.26 3.99 13.86
CA ASP A 114 31.38 2.60 13.43
C ASP A 114 32.60 2.43 12.52
N ARG A 115 33.61 1.70 13.01
CA ARG A 115 34.86 1.41 12.29
C ARG A 115 34.90 -0.04 11.76
N ARG A 116 33.77 -0.77 11.79
CA ARG A 116 33.70 -2.12 11.25
C ARG A 116 33.92 -2.08 9.72
N PHE A 117 34.61 -3.08 9.20
CA PHE A 117 34.90 -3.19 7.76
C PHE A 117 33.59 -3.34 6.96
N GLY A 118 33.47 -2.58 5.86
CA GLY A 118 32.38 -2.69 4.89
C GLY A 118 30.97 -2.33 5.39
N GLU A 119 30.78 -1.82 6.61
CA GLU A 119 29.42 -1.48 7.08
C GLU A 119 28.77 -0.36 6.25
N ASN A 120 29.56 0.63 5.80
CA ASN A 120 29.08 1.76 4.99
C ASN A 120 29.21 1.52 3.47
N ASP A 121 29.67 0.35 3.04
CA ASP A 121 29.91 0.03 1.63
C ASP A 121 28.92 -1.04 1.15
N ASP A 122 28.10 -0.69 0.16
CA ASP A 122 27.09 -1.56 -0.43
C ASP A 122 27.68 -2.56 -1.44
N THR A 123 28.95 -2.41 -1.82
CA THR A 123 29.60 -3.28 -2.81
C THR A 123 30.06 -4.62 -2.23
N VAL A 124 30.35 -4.67 -0.93
CA VAL A 124 30.83 -5.88 -0.24
C VAL A 124 29.64 -6.74 0.16
N SER A 125 29.72 -8.06 -0.06
CA SER A 125 28.64 -8.96 0.32
C SER A 125 28.52 -9.09 1.85
N PRO A 126 27.33 -9.40 2.40
CA PRO A 126 27.17 -9.58 3.85
C PRO A 126 28.09 -10.67 4.43
N GLU A 127 28.38 -11.70 3.65
CA GLU A 127 29.23 -12.82 4.06
C GLU A 127 30.70 -12.40 4.18
N GLU A 128 31.23 -11.68 3.18
CA GLU A 128 32.58 -11.12 3.22
C GLU A 128 32.75 -10.12 4.38
N LYS A 129 31.71 -9.31 4.66
CA LYS A 129 31.70 -8.42 5.83
C LYS A 129 31.86 -9.20 7.13
N MET A 130 31.20 -10.35 7.28
CA MET A 130 31.29 -11.18 8.47
C MET A 130 32.64 -11.89 8.59
N LEU A 131 33.18 -12.41 7.47
CA LEU A 131 34.48 -13.07 7.46
C LEU A 131 35.60 -12.13 7.89
N GLU A 132 35.64 -10.92 7.32
CA GLU A 132 36.68 -9.94 7.64
C GLU A 132 36.57 -9.38 9.07
N ARG A 133 35.36 -9.36 9.64
CA ARG A 133 35.17 -9.04 11.07
C ARG A 133 35.76 -10.12 11.96
N PHE A 134 35.50 -11.38 11.62
CA PHE A 134 35.97 -12.53 12.38
C PHE A 134 37.51 -12.64 12.34
N THR A 135 38.12 -12.42 11.18
CA THR A 135 39.58 -12.42 11.05
C THR A 135 40.22 -11.32 11.88
N ARG A 136 39.68 -10.10 11.84
CA ARG A 136 40.16 -8.96 12.65
C ARG A 136 39.97 -9.13 14.15
N GLU A 137 38.91 -9.81 14.59
CA GLU A 137 38.68 -10.08 16.01
C GLU A 137 39.66 -11.13 16.57
N ARG A 138 40.08 -12.08 15.73
CA ARG A 138 40.98 -13.18 16.10
C ARG A 138 42.47 -12.81 16.11
N GLN A 139 42.82 -11.64 15.59
CA GLN A 139 44.19 -11.16 15.43
C GLN A 139 44.59 -10.23 16.56
#